data_AF-A0A1Q3W8G6-F1
#
_entry.id   AF-A0A1Q3W8G6-F1
#
_cell.length_a   1.000
_cell.length_b   1.000
_cell.length_c   1.000
_cell.angle_alpha   90.00
_cell.angle_beta   90.00
_cell.angle_gamma   90.00
#
_symmetry.space_group_name_H-M   'P 1'
#
loop_
_entity.id
_entity.type
_entity.pdbx_description
1 polymer ?
#
loop_
_entity_poly.entity_id
_entity_poly.type
_entity_poly.pdbx_seq_one_letter_code
_entity_poly.pdbx_strand_id
1 'polypeptide(L)'
;MKKRNQLILGLFLFVYTSLSAQAQSAPVGDTTRVAILLFPGVELLDFAGPLEVFNHMESAKVYTVAAQSGPMTIMQRMLTVVPEYTLSTAPLPDVLVVPGGRMEEVMQDSSVVSWIRRTTSHRQLTMSVCTGTFLLGKAGLLDGKTITTHWAATQMLQQMTPKATVMEHTRFVDQGNLVTTAGVSAGIDGALRVVARLKGMEAAKQIARIMEYDKWDPKAGLVVGQIRTQAKGKANPTVGKPAAVKKTVVMKPGQWKLTSSIDPVCQMSVDGLVADTARYMGKTYGFCSKMCKERFRKEPMTYLKH
;
A
#
# COMPACT_ATOMS: atom_id res chain seq x y z
N MET A 1 7.81 93.09 15.88
CA MET A 1 6.48 93.21 16.49
C MET A 1 6.02 91.84 16.97
N LYS A 2 5.60 91.76 18.24
CA LYS A 2 5.18 90.57 18.99
C LYS A 2 4.04 89.82 18.31
N LYS A 3 4.08 88.47 18.36
CA LYS A 3 2.98 87.66 18.92
C LYS A 3 3.50 86.26 19.31
N ARG A 4 3.44 86.00 20.62
CA ARG A 4 3.55 84.68 21.26
C ARG A 4 2.22 83.95 21.11
N ASN A 5 2.26 82.64 20.90
CA ASN A 5 1.30 81.61 21.33
C ASN A 5 2.07 80.29 21.30
N GLN A 6 2.62 79.82 22.42
CA GLN A 6 2.02 78.93 23.42
C GLN A 6 1.67 77.51 22.92
N LEU A 7 2.38 76.56 23.55
CA LEU A 7 2.06 75.16 23.86
C LEU A 7 1.77 74.20 22.70
N ILE A 8 2.58 73.13 22.60
CA ILE A 8 2.24 71.80 23.13
C ILE A 8 3.53 70.95 23.20
N LEU A 9 3.75 70.39 24.37
CA LEU A 9 4.81 69.45 24.74
C LEU A 9 4.45 68.08 24.16
N GLY A 10 5.15 67.63 23.12
CA GLY A 10 4.97 66.31 22.51
C GLY A 10 6.12 65.37 22.87
N LEU A 11 5.92 64.52 23.87
CA LEU A 11 6.83 63.46 24.29
C LEU A 11 6.85 62.35 23.21
N PHE A 12 7.82 62.36 22.30
CA PHE A 12 8.05 61.26 21.35
C PHE A 12 8.84 60.14 22.03
N LEU A 13 8.15 59.24 22.71
CA LEU A 13 8.70 57.97 23.17
C LEU A 13 8.78 57.02 21.97
N PHE A 14 9.97 56.86 21.38
CA PHE A 14 10.24 55.87 20.34
C PHE A 14 10.26 54.47 20.98
N VAL A 15 9.08 53.86 21.13
CA VAL A 15 8.98 52.44 21.49
C VAL A 15 9.26 51.64 20.22
N TYR A 16 10.50 51.18 20.09
CA TYR A 16 10.86 50.13 19.13
C TYR A 16 10.21 48.81 19.59
N THR A 17 8.95 48.58 19.20
CA THR A 17 8.40 47.22 19.20
C THR A 17 9.05 46.48 18.05
N SER A 18 9.98 45.60 18.37
CA SER A 18 10.45 44.54 17.50
C SER A 18 9.24 43.79 16.95
N LEU A 19 8.92 44.03 15.67
CA LEU A 19 7.95 43.25 14.94
C LEU A 19 8.60 41.89 14.67
N SER A 20 8.58 41.03 15.67
CA SER A 20 8.80 39.60 15.48
C SER A 20 7.74 39.18 14.48
N ALA A 21 8.14 38.93 13.24
CA ALA A 21 7.32 38.26 12.25
C ALA A 21 7.05 36.85 12.79
N GLN A 22 6.02 36.74 13.63
CA GLN A 22 5.34 35.49 13.84
C GLN A 22 4.82 35.10 12.46
N ALA A 23 5.47 34.11 11.87
CA ALA A 23 4.87 33.32 10.82
C ALA A 23 3.57 32.77 11.40
N GLN A 24 2.47 33.49 11.18
CA GLN A 24 1.14 32.93 11.32
C GLN A 24 1.11 31.79 10.30
N SER A 25 1.21 30.56 10.82
CA SER A 25 0.86 29.39 10.04
C SER A 25 -0.55 29.64 9.50
N ALA A 26 -0.70 29.69 8.18
CA ALA A 26 -2.00 29.62 7.55
C ALA A 26 -2.77 28.42 8.14
N PRO A 27 -4.09 28.52 8.37
CA PRO A 27 -4.86 27.39 8.86
C PRO A 27 -4.64 26.21 7.91
N VAL A 28 -4.18 25.09 8.49
CA VAL A 28 -4.02 23.81 7.82
C VAL A 28 -5.38 23.45 7.23
N GLY A 29 -5.47 23.24 5.91
CA GLY A 29 -6.76 22.94 5.27
C GLY A 29 -7.37 21.66 5.85
N ASP A 30 -8.65 21.72 6.24
CA ASP A 30 -9.43 20.63 6.85
C ASP A 30 -9.59 19.37 5.96
N THR A 31 -9.07 19.39 4.73
CA THR A 31 -9.27 18.34 3.73
C THR A 31 -8.11 17.36 3.67
N THR A 32 -8.37 16.07 3.90
CA THR A 32 -7.41 14.96 3.71
C THR A 32 -7.40 14.53 2.26
N ARG A 33 -6.26 14.66 1.57
CA ARG A 33 -6.08 14.25 0.17
C ARG A 33 -5.66 12.80 0.09
N VAL A 34 -6.40 12.00 -0.67
CA VAL A 34 -6.12 10.58 -0.88
C VAL A 34 -5.83 10.34 -2.35
N ALA A 35 -4.57 10.06 -2.69
CA ALA A 35 -4.20 9.64 -4.04
C ALA A 35 -4.24 8.12 -4.16
N ILE A 36 -4.87 7.63 -5.22
CA ILE A 36 -4.91 6.20 -5.54
C ILE A 36 -4.17 6.01 -6.87
N LEU A 37 -3.06 5.27 -6.82
CA LEU A 37 -2.28 4.99 -8.02
C LEU A 37 -3.04 4.03 -8.93
N LEU A 38 -3.14 4.35 -10.22
CA LEU A 38 -3.62 3.48 -11.28
C LEU A 38 -2.48 3.20 -12.27
N PHE A 39 -2.53 2.03 -12.89
CA PHE A 39 -1.62 1.60 -13.93
C PHE A 39 -2.30 0.55 -14.83
N PRO A 40 -1.84 0.37 -16.08
CA PRO A 40 -2.33 -0.71 -16.93
C PRO A 40 -2.21 -2.08 -16.23
N GLY A 41 -3.31 -2.81 -16.15
CA GLY A 41 -3.34 -4.09 -15.44
C GLY A 41 -3.48 -4.00 -13.92
N VAL A 42 -3.91 -2.86 -13.36
CA VAL A 42 -4.30 -2.73 -11.96
C VAL A 42 -5.49 -3.66 -11.63
N GLU A 43 -5.51 -4.24 -10.43
CA GLU A 43 -6.62 -5.07 -9.93
C GLU A 43 -7.79 -4.18 -9.49
N LEU A 44 -8.99 -4.45 -10.02
CA LEU A 44 -10.20 -3.64 -9.81
C LEU A 44 -10.46 -3.33 -8.34
N LEU A 45 -10.59 -4.39 -7.53
CA LEU A 45 -11.05 -4.22 -6.16
C LEU A 45 -9.92 -3.76 -5.22
N ASP A 46 -8.66 -3.86 -5.65
CA ASP A 46 -7.51 -3.32 -4.91
C ASP A 46 -7.54 -1.79 -4.84
N PHE A 47 -8.03 -1.10 -5.88
CA PHE A 47 -8.21 0.35 -5.86
C PHE A 47 -9.63 0.74 -5.48
N ALA A 48 -10.65 0.01 -5.98
CA ALA A 48 -12.05 0.37 -5.74
C ALA A 48 -12.48 0.20 -4.29
N GLY A 49 -11.97 -0.83 -3.59
CA GLY A 49 -12.28 -1.05 -2.17
C GLY A 49 -11.83 0.09 -1.27
N PRO A 50 -10.53 0.46 -1.26
CA PRO A 50 -10.06 1.64 -0.55
C PRO A 50 -10.72 2.94 -1.02
N LEU A 51 -10.94 3.11 -2.33
CA LEU A 51 -11.64 4.28 -2.88
C LEU A 51 -13.02 4.46 -2.24
N GLU A 52 -13.82 3.40 -2.16
CA GLU A 52 -15.15 3.44 -1.53
C GLU A 52 -15.05 3.85 -0.06
N VAL A 53 -14.13 3.25 0.70
CA VAL A 53 -13.92 3.60 2.12
C VAL A 53 -13.54 5.07 2.29
N PHE A 54 -12.60 5.56 1.49
CA PHE A 54 -12.11 6.94 1.62
C PHE A 54 -13.12 7.97 1.11
N ASN A 55 -14.01 7.63 0.19
CA ASN A 55 -15.08 8.53 -0.27
C ASN A 55 -16.10 8.84 0.85
N HIS A 56 -16.31 7.91 1.79
CA HIS A 56 -17.15 8.14 2.97
C HIS A 56 -16.42 8.83 4.13
N MET A 57 -15.12 9.09 4.00
CA MET A 57 -14.35 9.79 5.03
C MET A 57 -14.63 11.29 4.97
N GLU A 58 -15.08 11.84 6.10
CA GLU A 58 -15.39 13.27 6.21
C GLU A 58 -14.17 14.14 5.86
N SER A 59 -14.41 15.14 5.02
CA SER A 59 -13.41 16.06 4.49
C SER A 59 -12.27 15.33 3.74
N ALA A 60 -12.55 14.22 3.07
CA ALA A 60 -11.60 13.59 2.16
C ALA A 60 -11.77 14.12 0.73
N LYS A 61 -10.64 14.37 0.05
CA LYS A 61 -10.59 14.52 -1.41
C LYS A 61 -9.85 13.33 -1.99
N VAL A 62 -10.60 12.37 -2.53
CA VAL A 62 -10.06 11.16 -3.17
C VAL A 62 -9.89 11.41 -4.66
N TYR A 63 -8.73 11.03 -5.21
CA TYR A 63 -8.44 11.17 -6.64
C TYR A 63 -7.52 10.05 -7.12
N THR A 64 -7.59 9.78 -8.42
CA THR A 64 -6.76 8.76 -9.08
C THR A 64 -5.58 9.40 -9.80
N VAL A 65 -4.44 8.72 -9.81
CA VAL A 65 -3.20 9.20 -10.42
C VAL A 65 -2.56 8.09 -11.25
N ALA A 66 -2.08 8.38 -12.45
CA ALA A 66 -1.30 7.43 -13.24
C ALA A 66 -0.12 8.08 -13.97
N ALA A 67 0.75 7.26 -14.57
CA ALA A 67 1.87 7.73 -15.39
C ALA A 67 1.40 8.56 -16.60
N GLN A 68 0.32 8.13 -17.24
CA GLN A 68 -0.22 8.75 -18.45
C GLN A 68 -1.71 9.06 -18.26
N SER A 69 -2.17 10.12 -18.91
CA SER A 69 -3.60 10.43 -19.02
C SER A 69 -4.29 9.50 -20.00
N GLY A 70 -5.61 9.36 -19.87
CA GLY A 70 -6.44 8.62 -20.81
C GLY A 70 -6.82 7.22 -20.35
N PRO A 71 -7.58 6.48 -21.17
CA PRO A 71 -8.12 5.17 -20.82
C PRO A 71 -7.02 4.12 -20.65
N MET A 72 -7.09 3.37 -19.54
CA MET A 72 -6.26 2.19 -19.31
C MET A 72 -7.12 0.98 -18.97
N THR A 73 -6.74 -0.17 -19.52
CA THR A 73 -7.40 -1.44 -19.27
C THR A 73 -6.91 -2.05 -17.94
N ILE A 74 -7.86 -2.44 -17.09
CA ILE A 74 -7.55 -3.10 -15.81
C ILE A 74 -7.15 -4.57 -16.01
N MET A 75 -6.69 -5.23 -14.95
CA MET A 75 -6.16 -6.61 -15.00
C MET A 75 -7.09 -7.61 -15.68
N GLN A 76 -8.40 -7.55 -15.37
CA GLN A 76 -9.42 -8.45 -15.89
C GLN A 76 -9.72 -8.26 -17.38
N ARG A 77 -9.26 -7.16 -17.99
CA ARG A 77 -9.51 -6.79 -19.38
C ARG A 77 -10.98 -6.55 -19.76
N MET A 78 -11.86 -6.43 -18.76
CA MET A 78 -13.31 -6.19 -18.97
C MET A 78 -13.71 -4.73 -18.80
N LEU A 79 -12.91 -3.93 -18.07
CA LEU A 79 -13.19 -2.53 -17.80
C LEU A 79 -12.00 -1.66 -18.21
N THR A 80 -12.32 -0.39 -18.47
CA THR A 80 -11.35 0.67 -18.70
C THR A 80 -11.56 1.74 -17.65
N VAL A 81 -10.47 2.28 -17.11
CA VAL A 81 -10.49 3.39 -16.16
C VAL A 81 -9.70 4.57 -16.71
N VAL A 82 -10.09 5.78 -16.35
CA VAL A 82 -9.38 7.02 -16.74
C VAL A 82 -8.91 7.70 -15.45
N PRO A 83 -7.60 7.97 -15.28
CA PRO A 83 -7.10 8.64 -14.10
C PRO A 83 -7.48 10.13 -14.12
N GLU A 84 -7.73 10.72 -12.95
CA GLU A 84 -8.01 12.16 -12.83
C GLU A 84 -6.73 13.00 -13.04
N TYR A 85 -5.59 12.52 -12.53
CA TYR A 85 -4.30 13.20 -12.66
C TYR A 85 -3.21 12.32 -13.26
N THR A 86 -2.20 12.97 -13.81
CA THR A 86 -0.90 12.35 -14.10
C THR A 86 0.05 12.48 -12.92
N LEU A 87 1.15 11.73 -12.89
CA LEU A 87 2.19 11.84 -11.84
C LEU A 87 2.76 13.26 -11.69
N SER A 88 2.74 14.08 -12.76
CA SER A 88 3.25 15.45 -12.78
C SER A 88 2.23 16.51 -12.38
N THR A 89 0.93 16.20 -12.48
CA THR A 89 -0.16 17.16 -12.23
C THR A 89 -0.91 16.88 -10.93
N ALA A 90 -0.74 15.69 -10.36
CA ALA A 90 -1.38 15.30 -9.12
C ALA A 90 -0.95 16.21 -7.96
N PRO A 91 -1.92 16.71 -7.16
CA PRO A 91 -1.57 17.37 -5.90
C PRO A 91 -0.86 16.38 -4.98
N LEU A 92 -0.02 16.88 -4.10
CA LEU A 92 0.65 16.06 -3.09
C LEU A 92 -0.41 15.46 -2.14
N PRO A 93 -0.52 14.12 -2.01
CA PRO A 93 -1.51 13.52 -1.12
C PRO A 93 -1.13 13.64 0.36
N ASP A 94 -2.06 13.31 1.25
CA ASP A 94 -1.81 13.04 2.65
C ASP A 94 -1.82 11.52 2.92
N VAL A 95 -2.60 10.78 2.10
CA VAL A 95 -2.63 9.33 2.02
C VAL A 95 -2.36 8.87 0.58
N LEU A 96 -1.38 7.98 0.39
CA LEU A 96 -1.13 7.30 -0.88
C LEU A 96 -1.61 5.85 -0.81
N VAL A 97 -2.45 5.42 -1.74
CA VAL A 97 -2.86 4.02 -1.94
C VAL A 97 -2.16 3.45 -3.17
N VAL A 98 -1.42 2.35 -2.98
CA VAL A 98 -0.71 1.61 -4.02
C VAL A 98 -1.35 0.23 -4.19
N PRO A 99 -2.26 0.05 -5.16
CA PRO A 99 -2.92 -1.23 -5.42
C PRO A 99 -1.95 -2.24 -6.06
N GLY A 100 -2.37 -3.50 -6.05
CA GLY A 100 -1.73 -4.57 -6.83
C GLY A 100 -2.35 -4.72 -8.22
N GLY A 101 -2.00 -5.83 -8.85
CA GLY A 101 -2.34 -6.14 -10.24
C GLY A 101 -1.17 -6.83 -10.95
N ARG A 102 -1.11 -6.65 -12.27
CA ARG A 102 0.03 -7.05 -13.11
C ARG A 102 1.21 -6.12 -12.86
N MET A 103 2.21 -6.61 -12.14
CA MET A 103 3.28 -5.77 -11.61
C MET A 103 4.47 -5.60 -12.56
N GLU A 104 4.56 -6.41 -13.62
CA GLU A 104 5.76 -6.58 -14.46
C GLU A 104 6.25 -5.28 -15.08
N GLU A 105 5.33 -4.56 -15.71
CA GLU A 105 5.60 -3.35 -16.46
C GLU A 105 5.73 -2.16 -15.49
N VAL A 106 4.79 -2.00 -14.56
CA VAL A 106 4.76 -0.87 -13.63
C VAL A 106 5.96 -0.86 -12.67
N MET A 107 6.49 -2.02 -12.28
CA MET A 107 7.71 -2.10 -11.45
C MET A 107 8.98 -1.66 -12.18
N GLN A 108 8.96 -1.67 -13.52
CA GLN A 108 10.07 -1.19 -14.35
C GLN A 108 9.92 0.28 -14.72
N ASP A 109 8.74 0.87 -14.53
CA ASP A 109 8.50 2.28 -14.76
C ASP A 109 9.18 3.14 -13.67
N SER A 110 10.36 3.65 -14.01
CA SER A 110 11.15 4.52 -13.14
C SER A 110 10.41 5.80 -12.72
N SER A 111 9.46 6.28 -13.53
CA SER A 111 8.67 7.48 -13.21
C SER A 111 7.69 7.21 -12.07
N VAL A 112 7.01 6.05 -12.09
CA VAL A 112 6.11 5.60 -11.02
C VAL A 112 6.89 5.35 -9.72
N VAL A 113 7.97 4.58 -9.78
CA VAL A 113 8.80 4.27 -8.61
C VAL A 113 9.37 5.54 -7.97
N SER A 114 9.84 6.48 -8.80
CA SER A 114 10.37 7.77 -8.32
C SER A 114 9.26 8.67 -7.75
N TRP A 115 8.07 8.65 -8.34
CA TRP A 115 6.93 9.39 -7.81
C TRP A 115 6.50 8.85 -6.44
N ILE A 116 6.37 7.53 -6.28
CA ILE A 116 6.08 6.90 -4.97
C ILE A 116 7.12 7.34 -3.94
N ARG A 117 8.42 7.27 -4.27
CA ARG A 117 9.49 7.67 -3.35
C ARG A 117 9.40 9.14 -2.94
N ARG A 118 9.12 10.06 -3.88
CA ARG A 118 8.97 11.49 -3.60
C ARG A 118 7.75 11.77 -2.72
N THR A 119 6.60 11.21 -3.09
CA THR A 119 5.34 11.37 -2.36
C THR A 119 5.46 10.90 -0.91
N THR A 120 6.11 9.75 -0.69
CA THR A 120 6.27 9.17 0.65
C THR A 120 7.36 9.81 1.51
N SER A 121 8.31 10.55 0.91
CA SER A 121 9.41 11.21 1.63
C SER A 121 8.93 12.26 2.64
N HIS A 122 7.73 12.81 2.45
CA HIS A 122 7.10 13.78 3.35
C HIS A 122 6.37 13.12 4.55
N ARG A 123 6.66 11.85 4.86
CA ARG A 123 6.06 11.06 5.95
C ARG A 123 4.54 10.88 5.84
N GLN A 124 4.00 10.98 4.63
CA GLN A 124 2.60 10.67 4.35
C GLN A 124 2.26 9.23 4.70
N LEU A 125 1.00 9.01 5.03
CA LEU A 125 0.51 7.67 5.28
C LEU A 125 0.43 6.92 3.95
N THR A 126 1.15 5.83 3.84
CA THR A 126 1.16 5.00 2.64
C THR A 126 0.43 3.71 2.93
N MET A 127 -0.41 3.31 2.00
CA MET A 127 -1.13 2.07 2.00
C MET A 127 -0.78 1.26 0.76
N SER A 128 -0.56 -0.04 0.89
CA SER A 128 -0.58 -0.96 -0.26
C SER A 128 -1.62 -2.03 -0.12
N VAL A 129 -2.15 -2.47 -1.26
CA VAL A 129 -3.06 -3.61 -1.36
C VAL A 129 -2.41 -4.70 -2.21
N CYS A 130 -2.57 -5.97 -1.80
CA CYS A 130 -2.15 -7.12 -2.59
C CYS A 130 -0.66 -7.03 -2.99
N THR A 131 -0.35 -7.18 -4.27
CA THR A 131 0.99 -7.08 -4.86
C THR A 131 1.51 -5.65 -5.00
N GLY A 132 0.73 -4.62 -4.67
CA GLY A 132 1.19 -3.22 -4.64
C GLY A 132 2.36 -2.99 -3.67
N THR A 133 2.51 -3.84 -2.66
CA THR A 133 3.67 -3.83 -1.75
C THR A 133 5.00 -4.01 -2.50
N PHE A 134 5.03 -4.67 -3.67
CA PHE A 134 6.24 -4.80 -4.47
C PHE A 134 6.72 -3.45 -5.04
N LEU A 135 5.81 -2.55 -5.41
CA LEU A 135 6.20 -1.18 -5.82
C LEU A 135 6.82 -0.41 -4.66
N LEU A 136 6.28 -0.56 -3.45
CA LEU A 136 6.86 0.04 -2.25
C LEU A 136 8.27 -0.52 -1.96
N GLY A 137 8.47 -1.82 -2.21
CA GLY A 137 9.77 -2.47 -2.13
C GLY A 137 10.77 -1.90 -3.13
N LYS A 138 10.37 -1.72 -4.40
CA LYS A 138 11.19 -1.06 -5.43
C LYS A 138 11.48 0.41 -5.11
N ALA A 139 10.55 1.09 -4.45
CA ALA A 139 10.76 2.45 -3.97
C ALA A 139 11.74 2.53 -2.78
N GLY A 140 12.09 1.41 -2.15
CA GLY A 140 13.04 1.32 -1.03
C GLY A 140 12.41 1.59 0.34
N LEU A 141 11.10 1.38 0.48
CA LEU A 141 10.34 1.83 1.65
C LEU A 141 10.15 0.76 2.74
N LEU A 142 10.60 -0.47 2.50
CA LEU A 142 10.23 -1.63 3.34
C LEU A 142 11.35 -2.10 4.29
N ASP A 143 12.56 -1.53 4.20
CA ASP A 143 13.68 -1.92 5.06
C ASP A 143 13.33 -1.79 6.55
N GLY A 144 13.55 -2.87 7.31
CA GLY A 144 13.28 -2.92 8.76
C GLY A 144 11.80 -2.93 9.13
N LYS A 145 10.88 -3.04 8.17
CA LYS A 145 9.43 -3.04 8.40
C LYS A 145 8.89 -4.47 8.48
N THR A 146 8.03 -4.74 9.47
CA THR A 146 6.99 -5.77 9.34
C THR A 146 5.91 -5.35 8.33
N ILE A 147 5.60 -6.22 7.37
CA ILE A 147 4.69 -5.96 6.25
C ILE A 147 3.93 -7.24 5.85
N THR A 148 2.94 -7.12 4.97
CA THR A 148 2.30 -8.26 4.30
C THR A 148 2.01 -7.92 2.83
N THR A 149 1.54 -8.92 2.08
CA THR A 149 1.13 -8.82 0.68
C THR A 149 0.14 -9.95 0.37
N HIS A 150 -0.31 -10.07 -0.89
CA HIS A 150 -1.09 -11.23 -1.31
C HIS A 150 -0.39 -12.52 -0.89
N TRP A 151 -1.16 -13.44 -0.29
CA TRP A 151 -0.63 -14.65 0.34
C TRP A 151 0.28 -15.46 -0.60
N ALA A 152 -0.06 -15.54 -1.89
CA ALA A 152 0.73 -16.26 -2.89
C ALA A 152 2.08 -15.59 -3.21
N ALA A 153 2.25 -14.32 -2.88
CA ALA A 153 3.42 -13.52 -3.21
C ALA A 153 4.35 -13.24 -2.00
N THR A 154 4.00 -13.73 -0.81
CA THR A 154 4.73 -13.46 0.45
C THR A 154 6.19 -13.92 0.39
N GLN A 155 6.46 -15.12 -0.10
CA GLN A 155 7.82 -15.65 -0.23
C GLN A 155 8.68 -14.83 -1.21
N MET A 156 8.11 -14.48 -2.36
CA MET A 156 8.79 -13.67 -3.38
C MET A 156 9.08 -12.26 -2.83
N LEU A 157 8.14 -11.65 -2.11
CA LEU A 157 8.36 -10.36 -1.48
C LEU A 157 9.46 -10.43 -0.43
N GLN A 158 9.47 -11.47 0.40
CA GLN A 158 10.53 -11.67 1.42
C GLN A 158 11.92 -11.79 0.80
N GLN A 159 12.04 -12.45 -0.36
CA GLN A 159 13.29 -12.52 -1.12
C GLN A 159 13.70 -11.16 -1.69
N MET A 160 12.74 -10.38 -2.19
CA MET A 160 13.00 -9.04 -2.74
C MET A 160 13.39 -8.03 -1.66
N THR A 161 12.88 -8.18 -0.44
CA THR A 161 13.11 -7.27 0.68
C THR A 161 13.64 -8.02 1.91
N PRO A 162 14.90 -8.48 1.90
CA PRO A 162 15.45 -9.36 2.94
C PRO A 162 15.56 -8.73 4.33
N LYS A 163 15.52 -7.40 4.41
CA LYS A 163 15.53 -6.66 5.69
C LYS A 163 14.13 -6.39 6.25
N ALA A 164 13.08 -6.69 5.49
CA ALA A 164 11.70 -6.62 5.96
C ALA A 164 11.29 -7.95 6.61
N THR A 165 10.27 -7.91 7.47
CA THR A 165 9.61 -9.10 8.00
C THR A 165 8.27 -9.27 7.30
N VAL A 166 8.16 -10.23 6.39
CA VAL A 166 6.91 -10.49 5.66
C VAL A 166 6.02 -11.45 6.45
N MET A 167 4.87 -10.96 6.87
CA MET A 167 3.84 -11.70 7.58
C MET A 167 2.97 -12.49 6.61
N GLU A 168 2.88 -13.79 6.83
CA GLU A 168 1.88 -14.66 6.21
C GLU A 168 0.56 -14.61 7.01
N HIS A 169 -0.54 -15.04 6.39
CA HIS A 169 -1.86 -15.19 7.03
C HIS A 169 -2.37 -13.97 7.82
N THR A 170 -1.96 -12.76 7.44
CA THR A 170 -2.27 -11.52 8.14
C THR A 170 -3.04 -10.60 7.19
N ARG A 171 -4.25 -10.15 7.56
CA ARG A 171 -5.08 -9.34 6.64
C ARG A 171 -4.43 -8.00 6.33
N PHE A 172 -3.92 -7.32 7.34
CA PHE A 172 -3.14 -6.10 7.17
C PHE A 172 -2.06 -6.00 8.25
N VAL A 173 -0.99 -5.28 7.95
CA VAL A 173 0.04 -4.86 8.90
C VAL A 173 0.08 -3.34 8.89
N ASP A 174 -0.07 -2.74 10.07
CA ASP A 174 0.01 -1.30 10.31
C ASP A 174 1.25 -0.99 11.15
N GLN A 175 2.20 -0.25 10.59
CA GLN A 175 3.46 0.08 11.25
C GLN A 175 4.00 1.44 10.81
N GLY A 176 4.08 2.39 11.74
CA GLY A 176 4.59 3.74 11.46
C GLY A 176 3.70 4.45 10.44
N ASN A 177 4.26 4.93 9.34
CA ASN A 177 3.53 5.58 8.25
C ASN A 177 3.10 4.61 7.13
N LEU A 178 3.14 3.29 7.37
CA LEU A 178 2.85 2.28 6.36
C LEU A 178 1.75 1.32 6.82
N VAL A 179 0.75 1.09 5.97
CA VAL A 179 -0.25 0.02 6.10
C VAL A 179 -0.18 -0.87 4.87
N THR A 180 0.28 -2.11 5.01
CA THR A 180 0.27 -3.07 3.90
C THR A 180 -0.85 -4.08 4.11
N THR A 181 -1.62 -4.42 3.09
CA THR A 181 -2.68 -5.44 3.20
C THR A 181 -2.39 -6.66 2.34
N ALA A 182 -3.06 -7.76 2.68
CA ALA A 182 -3.07 -8.98 1.88
C ALA A 182 -3.93 -8.79 0.62
N GLY A 183 -4.53 -9.88 0.12
CA GLY A 183 -5.29 -9.86 -1.12
C GLY A 183 -6.57 -9.01 -1.05
N VAL A 184 -6.84 -8.32 -2.15
CA VAL A 184 -8.11 -7.72 -2.57
C VAL A 184 -9.01 -7.18 -1.46
N SER A 185 -9.89 -8.00 -0.86
CA SER A 185 -10.83 -7.53 0.17
C SER A 185 -10.14 -7.03 1.44
N ALA A 186 -8.91 -7.46 1.72
CA ALA A 186 -8.13 -6.93 2.82
C ALA A 186 -7.76 -5.44 2.64
N GLY A 187 -7.82 -4.93 1.41
CA GLY A 187 -7.69 -3.50 1.12
C GLY A 187 -8.81 -2.67 1.75
N ILE A 188 -10.03 -3.20 1.86
CA ILE A 188 -11.13 -2.51 2.55
C ILE A 188 -10.82 -2.40 4.05
N ASP A 189 -10.40 -3.49 4.68
CA ASP A 189 -10.04 -3.49 6.11
C ASP A 189 -8.86 -2.57 6.42
N GLY A 190 -7.85 -2.56 5.55
CA GLY A 190 -6.71 -1.68 5.71
C GLY A 190 -7.08 -0.20 5.54
N ALA A 191 -8.02 0.12 4.64
CA ALA A 191 -8.51 1.48 4.46
C ALA A 191 -9.33 1.92 5.68
N LEU A 192 -10.20 1.06 6.20
CA LEU A 192 -10.93 1.31 7.46
C LEU A 192 -9.96 1.48 8.64
N ARG A 193 -8.86 0.71 8.66
CA ARG A 193 -7.79 0.91 9.64
C ARG A 193 -7.11 2.27 9.49
N VAL A 194 -6.86 2.72 8.26
CA VAL A 194 -6.33 4.07 8.00
C VAL A 194 -7.31 5.15 8.48
N VAL A 195 -8.60 5.03 8.16
CA VAL A 195 -9.62 5.95 8.69
C VAL A 195 -9.60 5.96 10.21
N ALA A 196 -9.52 4.79 10.86
CA ALA A 196 -9.47 4.69 12.31
C ALA A 196 -8.24 5.42 12.91
N ARG A 197 -7.12 5.47 12.19
CA ARG A 197 -5.92 6.23 12.60
C ARG A 197 -6.10 7.74 12.45
N LEU A 198 -6.77 8.19 11.39
CA LEU A 198 -6.88 9.61 11.05
C LEU A 198 -8.06 10.31 11.72
N LYS A 199 -9.19 9.61 11.83
CA LYS A 199 -10.49 10.16 12.28
C LYS A 199 -11.06 9.41 13.50
N GLY A 200 -10.37 8.38 13.99
CA GLY A 200 -10.78 7.58 15.13
C GLY A 200 -11.65 6.37 14.76
N MET A 201 -11.72 5.41 15.68
CA MET A 201 -12.39 4.12 15.45
C MET A 201 -13.89 4.25 15.18
N GLU A 202 -14.57 5.22 15.79
CA GLU A 202 -16.02 5.41 15.59
C GLU A 202 -16.33 5.87 14.17
N ALA A 203 -15.52 6.76 13.58
CA ALA A 203 -15.65 7.14 12.17
C ALA A 203 -15.49 5.92 11.25
N ALA A 204 -14.48 5.08 11.50
CA ALA A 204 -14.28 3.86 10.70
C ALA A 204 -15.46 2.88 10.83
N LYS A 205 -16.02 2.68 12.04
CA LYS A 205 -17.22 1.85 12.23
C LYS A 205 -18.44 2.43 11.52
N GLN A 206 -18.60 3.75 11.54
CA GLN A 206 -19.69 4.43 10.84
C GLN A 206 -19.58 4.22 9.33
N ILE A 207 -18.40 4.39 8.75
CA ILE A 207 -18.17 4.11 7.33
C ILE A 207 -18.45 2.64 7.00
N ALA A 208 -17.94 1.71 7.81
CA ALA A 208 -18.22 0.29 7.62
C ALA A 208 -19.74 0.01 7.62
N ARG A 209 -20.49 0.63 8.54
CA ARG A 209 -21.96 0.52 8.60
C ARG A 209 -22.65 1.13 7.38
N ILE A 210 -22.20 2.29 6.89
CA ILE A 210 -22.76 2.93 5.69
C ILE A 210 -22.57 2.05 4.46
N MET A 211 -21.43 1.36 4.37
CA MET A 211 -21.12 0.42 3.30
C MET A 211 -21.77 -0.96 3.47
N GLU A 212 -22.54 -1.19 4.54
CA GLU A 212 -23.02 -2.52 4.98
C GLU A 212 -21.89 -3.56 5.11
N TYR A 213 -20.69 -3.09 5.47
CA TYR A 213 -19.52 -3.91 5.73
C TYR A 213 -19.50 -4.40 7.20
N ASP A 214 -20.63 -4.92 7.65
CA ASP A 214 -20.98 -5.11 9.07
C ASP A 214 -20.17 -6.18 9.81
N LYS A 215 -19.49 -7.07 9.07
CA LYS A 215 -18.65 -8.15 9.64
C LYS A 215 -17.18 -7.74 9.79
N TRP A 216 -16.87 -6.45 9.67
CA TRP A 216 -15.51 -5.96 9.85
C TRP A 216 -14.98 -6.25 11.26
N ASP A 217 -13.84 -6.94 11.33
CA ASP A 217 -13.08 -7.12 12.56
C ASP A 217 -11.82 -6.23 12.55
N PRO A 218 -11.79 -5.13 13.33
CA PRO A 218 -10.62 -4.24 13.40
C PRO A 218 -9.37 -4.91 13.99
N LYS A 219 -9.49 -6.11 14.58
CA LYS A 219 -8.40 -6.89 15.16
C LYS A 219 -7.86 -7.97 14.22
N ALA A 220 -8.41 -8.11 13.01
CA ALA A 220 -8.00 -9.14 12.06
C ALA A 220 -6.62 -8.88 11.40
N GLY A 221 -6.03 -7.71 11.64
CA GLY A 221 -4.67 -7.37 11.24
C GLY A 221 -3.71 -7.21 12.43
N LEU A 222 -2.46 -6.88 12.11
CA LEU A 222 -1.38 -6.64 13.05
C LEU A 222 -1.08 -5.14 13.13
N VAL A 223 -1.12 -4.56 14.33
CA VAL A 223 -0.63 -3.20 14.59
C VAL A 223 0.68 -3.29 15.35
N VAL A 224 1.77 -2.88 14.72
CA VAL A 224 3.12 -2.96 15.30
C VAL A 224 3.35 -1.76 16.22
N GLY A 225 3.88 -2.02 17.43
CA GLY A 225 4.18 -0.98 18.42
C GLY A 225 3.05 -0.70 19.42
N GLN A 226 1.87 -1.33 19.29
CA GLN A 226 0.91 -1.38 20.40
C GLN A 226 1.28 -2.51 21.36
N ILE A 227 1.57 -2.15 22.62
CA ILE A 227 1.74 -3.14 23.71
C ILE A 227 0.41 -3.86 23.89
N ARG A 228 0.37 -5.17 23.60
CA ARG A 228 -0.72 -6.01 24.07
C ARG A 228 -0.64 -6.06 25.59
N THR A 229 -1.51 -5.35 26.30
CA THR A 229 -1.83 -5.72 27.69
C THR A 229 -2.48 -7.09 27.66
N GLN A 230 -1.68 -8.14 27.84
CA GLN A 230 -2.20 -9.50 27.98
C GLN A 230 -3.03 -9.56 29.27
N ALA A 231 -4.34 -9.76 29.11
CA ALA A 231 -5.17 -10.25 30.20
C ALA A 231 -4.64 -11.64 30.61
N LYS A 232 -4.19 -11.77 31.86
CA LYS A 232 -3.93 -13.07 32.48
C LYS A 232 -5.24 -13.87 32.50
N GLY A 233 -5.25 -15.07 31.93
CA GLY A 233 -6.20 -16.12 32.28
C GLY A 233 -6.97 -16.75 31.12
N LYS A 234 -6.36 -17.76 30.49
CA LYS A 234 -6.75 -19.19 30.54
C LYS A 234 -5.99 -19.92 29.43
N ALA A 235 -5.45 -21.08 29.78
CA ALA A 235 -4.59 -21.88 28.93
C ALA A 235 -5.26 -22.18 27.58
N ASN A 236 -4.55 -21.86 26.49
CA ASN A 236 -4.92 -22.32 25.15
C ASN A 236 -4.40 -23.75 24.98
N PRO A 237 -5.12 -24.64 24.26
CA PRO A 237 -4.69 -26.02 24.09
C PRO A 237 -3.39 -26.04 23.28
N THR A 238 -2.45 -26.84 23.79
CA THR A 238 -1.17 -27.28 23.22
C THR A 238 -0.91 -26.85 21.77
N VAL A 239 -0.03 -25.86 21.62
CA VAL A 239 0.77 -25.68 20.40
C VAL A 239 1.56 -26.98 20.20
N GLY A 240 1.17 -27.77 19.20
CA GLY A 240 1.97 -28.89 18.74
C GLY A 240 3.37 -28.38 18.38
N LYS A 241 4.41 -29.07 18.86
CA LYS A 241 5.82 -28.81 18.50
C LYS A 241 5.93 -28.50 17.01
N PRO A 242 6.73 -27.50 16.58
CA PRO A 242 7.02 -27.33 15.17
C PRO A 242 7.64 -28.63 14.66
N ALA A 243 6.94 -29.31 13.74
CA ALA A 243 7.55 -30.37 12.98
C ALA A 243 8.78 -29.77 12.28
N ALA A 244 9.93 -30.41 12.43
CA ALA A 244 11.17 -29.97 11.81
C ALA A 244 10.91 -29.71 10.31
N VAL A 245 10.98 -28.44 9.91
CA VAL A 245 10.85 -28.03 8.52
C VAL A 245 12.04 -28.63 7.80
N LYS A 246 11.81 -29.72 7.05
CA LYS A 246 12.79 -30.26 6.11
C LYS A 246 13.22 -29.11 5.21
N LYS A 247 14.53 -28.83 5.19
CA LYS A 247 15.15 -27.81 4.33
C LYS A 247 14.54 -27.91 2.94
N THR A 248 13.72 -26.92 2.57
CA THR A 248 13.25 -26.79 1.20
C THR A 248 14.50 -26.45 0.39
N VAL A 249 14.87 -27.32 -0.54
CA VAL A 249 16.01 -27.10 -1.42
C VAL A 249 15.70 -25.88 -2.27
N VAL A 250 16.16 -24.71 -1.85
CA VAL A 250 16.28 -23.54 -2.72
C VAL A 250 17.41 -23.86 -3.68
N MET A 251 17.06 -24.39 -4.86
CA MET A 251 18.05 -24.64 -5.91
C MET A 251 18.58 -23.29 -6.43
N LYS A 252 19.91 -23.21 -6.62
CA LYS A 252 20.60 -21.98 -7.04
C LYS A 252 20.11 -21.49 -8.42
N PRO A 253 20.05 -20.16 -8.66
CA PRO A 253 19.79 -19.60 -9.99
C PRO A 253 20.86 -20.09 -10.98
N GLY A 254 20.46 -20.66 -12.12
CA GLY A 254 21.38 -21.05 -13.20
C GLY A 254 21.23 -22.47 -13.77
N GLN A 255 20.28 -23.31 -13.32
CA GLN A 255 20.10 -24.67 -13.85
C GLN A 255 18.82 -24.91 -14.68
N TRP A 256 18.03 -23.86 -14.97
CA TRP A 256 16.78 -24.02 -15.72
C TRP A 256 16.59 -22.91 -16.75
N LYS A 257 16.26 -23.29 -17.99
CA LYS A 257 15.70 -22.36 -18.99
C LYS A 257 14.18 -22.42 -18.86
N LEU A 258 13.59 -21.44 -18.18
CA LEU A 258 12.13 -21.35 -18.06
C LEU A 258 11.51 -21.17 -19.43
N THR A 259 10.34 -21.78 -19.61
CA THR A 259 9.53 -21.65 -20.82
C THR A 259 8.89 -20.27 -20.94
N SER A 260 8.57 -19.67 -19.80
CA SER A 260 8.05 -18.31 -19.68
C SER A 260 8.53 -17.73 -18.36
N SER A 261 8.74 -16.41 -18.33
CA SER A 261 8.96 -15.64 -17.10
C SER A 261 7.64 -15.26 -16.41
N ILE A 262 6.52 -15.84 -16.82
CA ILE A 262 5.18 -15.66 -16.25
C ILE A 262 4.67 -16.99 -15.68
N ASP A 263 4.18 -16.95 -14.44
CA ASP A 263 3.44 -18.04 -13.80
C ASP A 263 2.13 -18.29 -14.57
N PRO A 264 1.92 -19.47 -15.18
CA PRO A 264 0.77 -19.71 -16.05
C PRO A 264 -0.57 -19.73 -15.30
N VAL A 265 -0.57 -19.88 -13.97
CA VAL A 265 -1.79 -19.96 -13.16
C VAL A 265 -2.29 -18.59 -12.77
N CYS A 266 -1.40 -17.74 -12.26
CA CYS A 266 -1.78 -16.43 -11.71
C CYS A 266 -1.35 -15.24 -12.58
N GLN A 267 -0.61 -15.49 -13.66
CA GLN A 267 -0.08 -14.47 -14.57
C GLN A 267 0.92 -13.49 -13.92
N MET A 268 1.42 -13.80 -12.72
CA MET A 268 2.52 -13.05 -12.11
C MET A 268 3.85 -13.41 -12.75
N SER A 269 4.72 -12.44 -12.93
CA SER A 269 6.10 -12.69 -13.33
C SER A 269 6.88 -13.39 -12.24
N VAL A 270 7.72 -14.30 -12.69
CA VAL A 270 8.68 -15.09 -11.93
C VAL A 270 10.11 -14.84 -12.43
N ASP A 271 10.34 -13.76 -13.19
CA ASP A 271 11.66 -13.44 -13.73
C ASP A 271 12.66 -13.15 -12.59
N GLY A 272 13.74 -13.93 -12.55
CA GLY A 272 14.76 -13.85 -11.49
C GLY A 272 14.33 -14.31 -10.08
N LEU A 273 13.04 -14.56 -9.82
CA LEU A 273 12.51 -14.93 -8.50
C LEU A 273 11.42 -16.00 -8.64
N VAL A 274 11.86 -17.25 -8.77
CA VAL A 274 10.98 -18.42 -8.89
C VAL A 274 10.82 -19.07 -7.52
N ALA A 275 9.60 -19.12 -7.00
CA ALA A 275 9.34 -19.81 -5.73
C ALA A 275 9.37 -21.34 -5.90
N ASP A 276 8.92 -21.85 -7.05
CA ASP A 276 8.91 -23.27 -7.35
C ASP A 276 8.85 -23.54 -8.87
N THR A 277 9.19 -24.75 -9.31
CA THR A 277 9.13 -25.14 -10.74
C THR A 277 8.41 -26.48 -10.96
N ALA A 278 7.86 -26.66 -12.16
CA ALA A 278 7.36 -27.95 -12.63
C ALA A 278 7.65 -28.14 -14.12
N ARG A 279 7.91 -29.38 -14.51
CA ARG A 279 8.10 -29.77 -15.90
C ARG A 279 6.82 -30.39 -16.45
N TYR A 280 6.38 -29.96 -17.63
CA TYR A 280 5.21 -30.51 -18.31
C TYR A 280 5.41 -30.39 -19.84
N MET A 281 5.14 -31.46 -20.58
CA MET A 281 5.35 -31.54 -22.04
C MET A 281 6.76 -31.06 -22.48
N GLY A 282 7.79 -31.49 -21.76
CA GLY A 282 9.19 -31.13 -22.04
C GLY A 282 9.62 -29.71 -21.64
N LYS A 283 8.66 -28.83 -21.37
CA LYS A 283 8.82 -27.42 -20.96
C LYS A 283 8.93 -27.29 -19.43
N THR A 284 9.66 -26.29 -18.95
CA THR A 284 9.82 -25.99 -17.51
C THR A 284 9.10 -24.69 -17.20
N TYR A 285 8.10 -24.76 -16.32
CA TYR A 285 7.31 -23.61 -15.88
C TYR A 285 7.76 -23.19 -14.48
N GLY A 286 7.92 -21.89 -14.28
CA GLY A 286 8.16 -21.29 -12.98
C GLY A 286 6.85 -20.83 -12.34
N PHE A 287 6.78 -20.90 -11.02
CA PHE A 287 5.60 -20.53 -10.23
C PHE A 287 5.96 -19.52 -9.15
N CYS A 288 5.08 -18.55 -8.94
CA CYS A 288 5.18 -17.54 -7.89
C CYS A 288 4.96 -18.15 -6.49
N SER A 289 4.31 -19.32 -6.43
CA SER A 289 4.01 -20.03 -5.19
C SER A 289 3.89 -21.54 -5.39
N LYS A 290 4.06 -22.30 -4.30
CA LYS A 290 3.75 -23.75 -4.25
C LYS A 290 2.32 -24.05 -4.68
N MET A 291 1.38 -23.16 -4.33
CA MET A 291 -0.04 -23.33 -4.61
C MET A 291 -0.35 -23.16 -6.10
N CYS A 292 0.28 -22.20 -6.79
CA CYS A 292 0.20 -22.12 -8.26
C CYS A 292 0.75 -23.38 -8.91
N LYS A 293 1.90 -23.89 -8.45
CA LYS A 293 2.44 -25.17 -8.94
C LYS A 293 1.46 -26.32 -8.75
N GLU A 294 0.83 -26.43 -7.58
CA GLU A 294 -0.13 -27.50 -7.28
C GLU A 294 -1.40 -27.40 -8.15
N ARG A 295 -1.94 -26.20 -8.36
CA ARG A 295 -3.06 -25.97 -9.28
C ARG A 295 -2.70 -26.36 -10.72
N PHE A 296 -1.52 -25.94 -11.18
CA PHE A 296 -1.01 -26.31 -12.49
C PHE A 296 -0.84 -27.83 -12.64
N ARG A 297 -0.33 -28.52 -11.62
CA ARG A 297 -0.17 -29.98 -11.67
C ARG A 297 -1.49 -30.74 -11.73
N LYS A 298 -2.55 -30.20 -11.12
CA LYS A 298 -3.89 -30.81 -11.15
C LYS A 298 -4.52 -30.70 -12.54
N GLU A 299 -4.42 -29.54 -13.17
CA GLU A 299 -5.09 -29.26 -14.45
C GLU A 299 -4.20 -28.43 -15.39
N PRO A 300 -3.06 -28.96 -15.86
CA PRO A 300 -2.07 -28.16 -16.61
C PRO A 300 -2.63 -27.62 -17.92
N MET A 301 -3.51 -28.38 -18.58
CA MET A 301 -4.15 -27.97 -19.83
C MET A 301 -5.06 -26.75 -19.65
N THR A 302 -5.63 -26.50 -18.46
CA THR A 302 -6.47 -25.32 -18.22
C THR A 302 -5.68 -24.02 -18.33
N TYR A 303 -4.42 -24.02 -17.91
CA TYR A 303 -3.56 -22.84 -17.82
C TYR A 303 -2.65 -22.63 -19.04
N LEU A 304 -2.57 -23.63 -19.93
CA LEU A 304 -1.75 -23.60 -21.14
C LEU A 304 -2.57 -23.38 -22.42
N LYS A 305 -3.86 -23.07 -22.30
CA LYS A 305 -4.75 -22.76 -23.42
C LYS A 305 -4.48 -21.37 -23.98
N HIS A 306 -3.27 -21.06 -24.45
CA HIS A 306 -2.97 -19.92 -25.32
C HIS A 306 -1.74 -20.24 -26.19
#